data_AF-A0A7C5NSY4-F1
#
_entry.id   AF-A0A7C5NSY4-F1
#
_cell.length_a   1.000
_cell.length_b   1.000
_cell.length_c   1.000
_cell.angle_alpha   90.00
_cell.angle_beta   90.00
_cell.angle_gamma   90.00
#
_symmetry.space_group_name_H-M   'P 1'
#
loop_
_entity.id
_entity.type
_entity.pdbx_description
1 polymer ?
#
loop_
_entity_poly.entity_id
_entity_poly.type
_entity_poly.pdbx_seq_one_letter_code
_entity_poly.pdbx_strand_id
1 'polypeptide(L)'
;GCFSAGASFFENTHGRATWGTHETCLTNNLGWTARSLLLATADSSWADRIERVCLNAGIGSVTKDFKALQYFSGPNQIQLETGNFGWSGIYEPGYHTWCCAASVNRDLPNYIGSMWMRYGQSGLAAALYGPCQVTTEVGEKKQEITIIERTEFPFGETIEFELQCESKVKFDLKLRIPSWAKDASLKINGTVTNHTLIPGRFLSIDHEYSNGDILTLVLPMQTTASTWPHNGLAFERGPLVYSLRIDAEKKLLRTGPKGEKMPLGDEFPAYEMYPKSDWNYAWDVDVDKLDEEVKVIKNPLTDNPWDDEGQPPVSLEVPARKIENWKLILDKKGQPKMASDDSGGFAPELPDEDAMLLADKPEIITLVPLGATCLRMTILPSAQGGIE
;
A
#
# COMPACT_ATOMS: atom_id res chain seq x y z
N GLY A 1 -16.29 -9.00 -9.49
CA GLY A 1 -16.79 -7.65 -9.81
C GLY A 1 -16.70 -6.69 -8.64
N CYS A 2 -15.48 -6.34 -8.22
CA CYS A 2 -15.19 -5.22 -7.31
C CYS A 2 -13.75 -4.68 -7.47
N PHE A 3 -12.87 -5.37 -8.21
CA PHE A 3 -11.46 -4.96 -8.37
C PHE A 3 -10.93 -5.16 -9.79
N SER A 4 -11.81 -4.99 -10.77
CA SER A 4 -11.47 -4.70 -12.16
C SER A 4 -12.45 -3.59 -12.55
N ALA A 5 -11.99 -2.45 -13.00
CA ALA A 5 -12.88 -1.41 -13.52
C ALA A 5 -14.05 -0.95 -12.55
N GLY A 6 -13.81 -0.18 -11.49
CA GLY A 6 -14.79 0.85 -11.09
C GLY A 6 -15.70 0.65 -9.86
N ALA A 7 -15.19 0.22 -8.70
CA ALA A 7 -15.96 0.30 -7.45
C ALA A 7 -15.55 1.52 -6.61
N SER A 8 -16.26 2.64 -6.79
CA SER A 8 -16.28 3.76 -5.85
C SER A 8 -17.19 3.46 -4.67
N PHE A 9 -16.77 3.80 -3.47
CA PHE A 9 -17.67 3.98 -2.35
C PHE A 9 -17.42 5.40 -1.84
N PHE A 10 -18.42 6.27 -1.95
CA PHE A 10 -18.31 7.68 -1.56
C PHE A 10 -19.67 8.21 -1.14
N GLU A 11 -19.67 9.07 -0.13
CA GLU A 11 -20.81 9.94 0.17
C GLU A 11 -20.81 11.13 -0.81
N ASN A 12 -21.96 11.47 -1.38
CA ASN A 12 -22.22 12.67 -2.19
C ASN A 12 -21.48 12.86 -3.54
N THR A 13 -20.74 11.89 -4.08
CA THR A 13 -20.10 12.01 -5.42
C THR A 13 -20.75 11.17 -6.53
N HIS A 14 -21.84 10.45 -6.26
CA HIS A 14 -22.60 9.67 -7.26
C HIS A 14 -21.75 8.71 -8.13
N GLY A 15 -20.61 8.22 -7.62
CA GLY A 15 -19.71 7.34 -8.36
C GLY A 15 -18.86 8.03 -9.45
N ARG A 16 -18.74 9.36 -9.42
CA ARG A 16 -18.05 10.16 -10.45
C ARG A 16 -16.51 10.16 -10.33
N ALA A 17 -15.94 9.64 -9.24
CA ALA A 17 -14.48 9.63 -8.99
C ALA A 17 -13.91 8.25 -8.60
N THR A 18 -14.41 7.17 -9.22
CA THR A 18 -14.10 5.74 -8.89
C THR A 18 -12.63 5.37 -8.86
N TRP A 19 -11.77 6.18 -9.45
CA TRP A 19 -10.33 5.94 -9.57
C TRP A 19 -9.47 7.03 -8.93
N GLY A 20 -10.06 8.20 -8.69
CA GLY A 20 -9.32 9.40 -8.28
C GLY A 20 -9.21 9.58 -6.77
N THR A 21 -10.15 9.03 -6.00
CA THR A 21 -10.27 9.28 -4.56
C THR A 21 -10.73 8.02 -3.81
N HIS A 22 -10.63 8.00 -2.50
CA HIS A 22 -11.24 7.01 -1.60
C HIS A 22 -11.35 7.61 -0.20
N GLU A 23 -12.33 7.13 0.58
CA GLU A 23 -12.46 7.48 2.00
C GLU A 23 -11.67 6.53 2.89
N THR A 24 -11.00 7.06 3.90
CA THR A 24 -10.19 6.27 4.84
C THR A 24 -11.01 5.27 5.67
N CYS A 25 -12.29 5.54 5.95
CA CYS A 25 -13.11 4.54 6.66
C CYS A 25 -13.43 3.32 5.80
N LEU A 26 -13.46 3.49 4.48
CA LEU A 26 -13.76 2.43 3.53
C LEU A 26 -12.57 1.51 3.31
N THR A 27 -11.35 2.06 3.31
CA THR A 27 -10.12 1.24 3.28
C THR A 27 -10.09 0.32 4.51
N ASN A 28 -10.30 0.87 5.72
CA ASN A 28 -10.34 0.05 6.93
C ASN A 28 -11.48 -0.99 6.91
N ASN A 29 -12.70 -0.60 6.52
CA ASN A 29 -13.84 -1.53 6.48
C ASN A 29 -13.67 -2.63 5.43
N LEU A 30 -13.00 -2.33 4.31
CA LEU A 30 -12.62 -3.33 3.31
C LEU A 30 -11.62 -4.33 3.88
N GLY A 31 -10.59 -3.86 4.61
CA GLY A 31 -9.65 -4.73 5.32
C GLY A 31 -10.37 -5.66 6.31
N TRP A 32 -11.30 -5.12 7.10
CA TRP A 32 -12.10 -5.92 8.04
C TRP A 32 -13.02 -6.94 7.36
N THR A 33 -13.62 -6.56 6.23
CA THR A 33 -14.48 -7.44 5.44
C THR A 33 -13.64 -8.57 4.81
N ALA A 34 -12.48 -8.23 4.23
CA ALA A 34 -11.54 -9.20 3.69
C ALA A 34 -11.05 -10.17 4.77
N ARG A 35 -10.74 -9.68 5.97
CA ARG A 35 -10.43 -10.54 7.14
C ARG A 35 -11.54 -11.54 7.43
N SER A 36 -12.78 -11.09 7.46
CA SER A 36 -13.93 -11.97 7.73
C SER A 36 -14.08 -13.06 6.66
N LEU A 37 -13.84 -12.70 5.40
CA LEU A 37 -13.91 -13.63 4.27
C LEU A 37 -12.72 -14.60 4.25
N LEU A 38 -11.52 -14.14 4.62
CA LEU A 38 -10.34 -14.98 4.81
C LEU A 38 -10.61 -16.06 5.86
N LEU A 39 -11.13 -15.67 7.03
CA LEU A 39 -11.49 -16.60 8.12
C LEU A 39 -12.56 -17.61 7.68
N ALA A 40 -13.56 -17.18 6.90
CA ALA A 40 -14.66 -18.03 6.48
C ALA A 40 -14.30 -19.00 5.34
N THR A 41 -13.40 -18.61 4.44
CA THR A 41 -13.15 -19.33 3.18
C THR A 41 -11.75 -19.94 3.07
N ALA A 42 -10.80 -19.46 3.86
CA ALA A 42 -9.37 -19.75 3.69
C ALA A 42 -8.81 -19.44 2.28
N ASP A 43 -9.51 -18.61 1.50
CA ASP A 43 -9.04 -18.13 0.20
C ASP A 43 -8.00 -17.02 0.42
N SER A 44 -6.77 -17.26 -0.03
CA SER A 44 -5.64 -16.36 0.19
C SER A 44 -5.78 -15.02 -0.54
N SER A 45 -6.64 -14.92 -1.57
CA SER A 45 -6.88 -13.66 -2.26
C SER A 45 -7.47 -12.58 -1.33
N TRP A 46 -8.12 -12.99 -0.23
CA TRP A 46 -8.57 -12.06 0.80
C TRP A 46 -7.40 -11.51 1.62
N ALA A 47 -6.37 -12.31 1.90
CA ALA A 47 -5.16 -11.85 2.55
C ALA A 47 -4.41 -10.84 1.67
N ASP A 48 -4.29 -11.10 0.36
CA ASP A 48 -3.69 -10.16 -0.59
C ASP A 48 -4.41 -8.79 -0.58
N ARG A 49 -5.74 -8.78 -0.40
CA ARG A 49 -6.52 -7.54 -0.26
C ARG A 49 -6.28 -6.84 1.08
N ILE A 50 -6.13 -7.58 2.18
CA ILE A 50 -5.79 -6.99 3.48
C ILE A 50 -4.42 -6.29 3.38
N GLU A 51 -3.42 -6.95 2.80
CA GLU A 51 -2.09 -6.38 2.56
C GLU A 51 -2.17 -5.14 1.68
N ARG A 52 -2.82 -5.24 0.52
CA ARG A 52 -2.93 -4.12 -0.43
C ARG A 52 -3.58 -2.91 0.20
N VAL A 53 -4.64 -3.08 0.97
CA VAL A 53 -5.37 -1.95 1.55
C VAL A 53 -4.61 -1.36 2.74
N CYS A 54 -4.13 -2.19 3.66
CA CYS A 54 -3.44 -1.72 4.87
C CYS A 54 -2.09 -1.06 4.52
N LEU A 55 -1.24 -1.73 3.75
CA LEU A 55 0.13 -1.32 3.48
C LEU A 55 0.25 -0.20 2.43
N ASN A 56 -0.85 0.15 1.74
CA ASN A 56 -0.85 1.24 0.76
C ASN A 56 -1.82 2.36 1.19
N ALA A 57 -3.10 2.25 0.86
CA ALA A 57 -4.08 3.31 1.12
C ALA A 57 -4.27 3.59 2.63
N GLY A 58 -4.18 2.56 3.48
CA GLY A 58 -4.23 2.67 4.93
C GLY A 58 -3.09 3.53 5.48
N ILE A 59 -1.83 3.08 5.37
CA ILE A 59 -0.67 3.89 5.80
C ILE A 59 -0.55 5.22 5.03
N GLY A 60 -0.99 5.26 3.77
CA GLY A 60 -1.04 6.47 2.95
C GLY A 60 -2.04 7.52 3.44
N SER A 61 -3.00 7.13 4.30
CA SER A 61 -4.02 8.03 4.85
C SER A 61 -3.58 8.78 6.10
N VAL A 62 -2.40 8.47 6.66
CA VAL A 62 -1.84 9.12 7.86
C VAL A 62 -0.47 9.75 7.60
N THR A 63 -0.16 10.81 8.35
CA THR A 63 1.22 11.31 8.45
C THR A 63 2.10 10.28 9.16
N LYS A 64 3.41 10.31 8.89
CA LYS A 64 4.33 9.24 9.35
C LYS A 64 4.58 9.27 10.85
N ASP A 65 4.29 10.40 11.49
CA ASP A 65 4.23 10.56 12.94
C ASP A 65 2.86 10.18 13.54
N PHE A 66 1.89 9.74 12.72
CA PHE A 66 0.50 9.40 13.10
C PHE A 66 -0.28 10.54 13.77
N LYS A 67 0.15 11.80 13.59
CA LYS A 67 -0.50 12.97 14.21
C LYS A 67 -1.67 13.53 13.39
N ALA A 68 -1.73 13.22 12.10
CA ALA A 68 -2.78 13.69 11.23
C ALA A 68 -3.21 12.59 10.25
N LEU A 69 -4.46 12.68 9.81
CA LEU A 69 -5.08 11.76 8.87
C LEU A 69 -5.84 12.53 7.79
N GLN A 70 -6.05 11.87 6.66
CA GLN A 70 -6.93 12.32 5.59
C GLN A 70 -8.31 11.64 5.70
N TYR A 71 -9.37 12.40 5.47
CA TYR A 71 -10.70 11.82 5.27
C TYR A 71 -10.79 11.22 3.86
N PHE A 72 -10.49 12.06 2.86
CA PHE A 72 -10.35 11.64 1.47
C PHE A 72 -8.88 11.63 1.07
N SER A 73 -8.46 10.59 0.35
CA SER A 73 -7.14 10.48 -0.27
C SER A 73 -7.28 9.88 -1.67
N GLY A 74 -6.23 9.98 -2.48
CA GLY A 74 -6.22 9.46 -3.85
C GLY A 74 -4.87 8.86 -4.24
N PRO A 75 -4.84 7.99 -5.27
CA PRO A 75 -3.60 7.52 -5.87
C PRO A 75 -2.81 8.69 -6.47
N ASN A 76 -3.50 9.64 -7.10
CA ASN A 76 -2.92 10.90 -7.57
C ASN A 76 -3.41 12.03 -6.68
N GLN A 77 -2.50 12.67 -5.95
CA GLN A 77 -2.76 13.87 -5.16
C GLN A 77 -1.59 14.84 -5.20
N ILE A 78 -1.73 15.90 -5.99
CA ILE A 78 -0.67 16.90 -6.18
C ILE A 78 -0.89 18.17 -5.38
N GLN A 79 -2.10 18.37 -4.86
CA GLN A 79 -2.47 19.53 -4.03
C GLN A 79 -3.50 19.12 -2.97
N LEU A 80 -3.31 19.59 -1.74
CA LEU A 80 -4.21 19.37 -0.61
C LEU A 80 -4.62 20.71 -0.02
N GLU A 81 -5.91 21.03 -0.07
CA GLU A 81 -6.45 22.32 0.37
C GLU A 81 -7.70 22.15 1.25
N THR A 82 -7.91 23.14 2.12
CA THR A 82 -9.06 23.15 3.03
C THR A 82 -10.37 23.30 2.24
N GLY A 83 -11.37 22.47 2.55
CA GLY A 83 -12.68 22.53 1.89
C GLY A 83 -12.78 21.72 0.59
N ASN A 84 -11.71 21.02 0.20
CA ASN A 84 -11.76 20.02 -0.86
C ASN A 84 -12.85 18.97 -0.56
N PHE A 85 -13.64 18.59 -1.58
CA PHE A 85 -14.71 17.58 -1.46
C PHE A 85 -15.86 17.92 -0.50
N GLY A 86 -15.99 19.18 -0.06
CA GLY A 86 -16.98 19.56 0.97
C GLY A 86 -16.68 18.99 2.36
N TRP A 87 -15.56 18.27 2.51
CA TRP A 87 -15.01 17.70 3.73
C TRP A 87 -13.50 17.98 3.78
N SER A 88 -12.70 17.11 4.38
CA SER A 88 -11.26 17.32 4.48
C SER A 88 -10.47 16.45 3.50
N GLY A 89 -9.81 17.11 2.55
CA GLY A 89 -8.78 16.49 1.70
C GLY A 89 -7.36 16.69 2.23
N ILE A 90 -7.18 17.37 3.36
CA ILE A 90 -5.87 17.64 3.97
C ILE A 90 -5.54 16.58 5.02
N TYR A 91 -4.26 16.47 5.37
CA TYR A 91 -3.89 15.80 6.61
C TYR A 91 -4.17 16.73 7.77
N GLU A 92 -5.12 16.35 8.62
CA GLU A 92 -5.41 17.08 9.84
C GLU A 92 -5.58 16.15 11.04
N PRO A 93 -5.39 16.67 12.26
CA PRO A 93 -5.70 15.91 13.46
C PRO A 93 -7.18 15.58 13.44
N GLY A 94 -7.57 14.33 13.66
CA GLY A 94 -8.97 13.89 13.60
C GLY A 94 -9.84 14.40 14.77
N TYR A 95 -9.90 15.70 15.03
CA TYR A 95 -10.64 16.33 16.14
C TYR A 95 -12.15 16.44 15.88
N HIS A 96 -12.59 16.19 14.64
CA HIS A 96 -14.00 16.08 14.30
C HIS A 96 -14.55 14.68 14.61
N THR A 97 -15.86 14.56 14.80
CA THR A 97 -16.55 13.26 14.98
C THR A 97 -16.71 12.52 13.65
N TRP A 98 -15.60 12.19 13.00
CA TRP A 98 -15.56 11.47 11.72
C TRP A 98 -15.39 9.97 11.93
N CYS A 99 -16.10 9.18 11.12
CA CYS A 99 -15.90 7.73 11.04
C CYS A 99 -14.43 7.39 10.74
N CYS A 100 -13.78 8.15 9.86
CA CYS A 100 -12.37 8.00 9.47
C CYS A 100 -11.42 8.08 10.67
N ALA A 101 -11.62 9.06 11.56
CA ALA A 101 -10.79 9.21 12.76
C ALA A 101 -10.94 8.00 13.71
N ALA A 102 -12.14 7.45 13.81
CA ALA A 102 -12.38 6.24 14.61
C ALA A 102 -11.94 4.94 13.91
N SER A 103 -11.86 4.91 12.57
CA SER A 103 -11.52 3.70 11.80
C SER A 103 -10.04 3.53 11.57
N VAL A 104 -9.30 4.60 11.26
CA VAL A 104 -7.89 4.50 10.87
C VAL A 104 -7.01 3.82 11.92
N ASN A 105 -7.33 4.04 13.20
CA ASN A 105 -6.65 3.42 14.34
C ASN A 105 -6.83 1.88 14.42
N ARG A 106 -7.71 1.30 13.59
CA ARG A 106 -7.97 -0.14 13.54
C ARG A 106 -7.19 -0.85 12.44
N ASP A 107 -6.61 -0.15 11.46
CA ASP A 107 -5.93 -0.79 10.30
C ASP A 107 -4.80 -1.73 10.73
N LEU A 108 -3.80 -1.21 11.47
CA LEU A 108 -2.67 -2.02 11.93
C LEU A 108 -3.07 -3.11 12.93
N PRO A 109 -3.91 -2.85 13.96
CA PRO A 109 -4.41 -3.93 14.82
C PRO A 109 -5.16 -5.03 14.08
N ASN A 110 -5.95 -4.68 13.05
CA ASN A 110 -6.66 -5.65 12.24
C ASN A 110 -5.71 -6.50 11.38
N TYR A 111 -4.65 -5.87 10.82
CA TYR A 111 -3.59 -6.58 10.11
C TYR A 111 -2.90 -7.58 11.04
N ILE A 112 -2.38 -7.11 12.19
CA ILE A 112 -1.69 -7.94 13.19
C ILE A 112 -2.59 -9.09 13.66
N GLY A 113 -3.85 -8.80 13.99
CA GLY A 113 -4.86 -9.77 14.41
C GLY A 113 -5.33 -10.74 13.31
N SER A 114 -4.75 -10.65 12.11
CA SER A 114 -5.01 -11.53 10.97
C SER A 114 -3.75 -12.24 10.46
N MET A 115 -2.57 -11.98 11.06
CA MET A 115 -1.32 -12.63 10.64
C MET A 115 -1.34 -14.13 10.89
N TRP A 116 -1.89 -14.56 12.02
CA TRP A 116 -1.97 -15.96 12.41
C TRP A 116 -3.41 -16.43 12.59
N MET A 117 -3.73 -17.60 12.03
CA MET A 117 -5.05 -18.21 12.11
C MET A 117 -4.94 -19.65 12.59
N ARG A 118 -5.82 -20.08 13.49
CA ARG A 118 -6.03 -21.51 13.76
C ARG A 118 -6.71 -22.15 12.56
N TYR A 119 -6.30 -23.37 12.21
CA TYR A 119 -6.92 -24.16 11.16
C TYR A 119 -7.19 -25.59 11.64
N GLY A 120 -8.36 -26.12 11.30
CA GLY A 120 -8.80 -27.42 11.78
C GLY A 120 -8.86 -27.48 13.31
N GLN A 121 -8.58 -28.65 13.88
CA GLN A 121 -8.60 -28.86 15.34
C GLN A 121 -7.29 -28.43 16.02
N SER A 122 -6.18 -28.41 15.29
CA SER A 122 -4.84 -28.34 15.90
C SER A 122 -3.73 -27.77 15.01
N GLY A 123 -4.08 -27.24 13.82
CA GLY A 123 -3.15 -26.64 12.88
C GLY A 123 -3.09 -25.12 13.01
N LEU A 124 -2.06 -24.54 12.40
CA LEU A 124 -1.81 -23.11 12.42
C LEU A 124 -1.51 -22.62 10.99
N ALA A 125 -1.94 -21.41 10.66
CA ALA A 125 -1.70 -20.79 9.36
C ALA A 125 -1.10 -19.38 9.55
N ALA A 126 0.04 -19.13 8.92
CA ALA A 126 0.58 -17.79 8.69
C ALA A 126 -0.10 -17.21 7.44
N ALA A 127 -1.03 -16.31 7.65
CA ALA A 127 -1.89 -15.73 6.62
C ALA A 127 -1.45 -14.33 6.18
N LEU A 128 -0.78 -13.55 7.02
CA LEU A 128 -0.12 -12.29 6.66
C LEU A 128 1.28 -12.27 7.29
N TYR A 129 2.17 -11.43 6.76
CA TYR A 129 3.57 -11.41 7.14
C TYR A 129 4.02 -10.10 7.77
N GLY A 130 4.98 -10.19 8.68
CA GLY A 130 5.54 -9.10 9.45
C GLY A 130 6.27 -9.59 10.70
N PRO A 131 7.16 -8.78 11.30
CA PRO A 131 7.84 -9.17 12.53
C PRO A 131 6.83 -9.35 13.67
N CYS A 132 6.71 -10.58 14.19
CA CYS A 132 5.77 -10.89 15.26
C CYS A 132 6.16 -12.16 16.04
N GLN A 133 5.41 -12.44 17.11
CA GLN A 133 5.48 -13.69 17.85
C GLN A 133 4.06 -14.18 18.13
N VAL A 134 3.83 -15.49 17.97
CA VAL A 134 2.59 -16.14 18.38
C VAL A 134 2.91 -17.29 19.33
N THR A 135 2.22 -17.33 20.48
CA THR A 135 2.26 -18.45 21.44
C THR A 135 0.89 -19.11 21.48
N THR A 136 0.83 -20.41 21.22
CA THR A 136 -0.44 -21.12 21.09
C THR A 136 -0.31 -22.64 21.23
N GLU A 137 -1.41 -23.32 21.51
CA GLU A 137 -1.47 -24.78 21.53
C GLU A 137 -1.69 -25.37 20.13
N VAL A 138 -0.87 -26.35 19.73
CA VAL A 138 -0.95 -27.06 18.44
C VAL A 138 -0.84 -28.58 18.61
N GLY A 139 -1.11 -29.31 17.51
CA GLY A 139 -1.08 -30.77 17.49
C GLY A 139 -2.20 -31.43 18.29
N GLU A 140 -2.34 -32.75 18.17
CA GLU A 140 -3.41 -33.51 18.85
C GLU A 140 -3.31 -33.42 20.38
N LYS A 141 -2.10 -33.24 20.90
CA LYS A 141 -1.81 -33.13 22.33
C LYS A 141 -1.99 -31.72 22.90
N LYS A 142 -2.37 -30.74 22.07
CA LYS A 142 -2.50 -29.32 22.45
C LYS A 142 -1.25 -28.79 23.15
N GLN A 143 -0.09 -29.09 22.58
CA GLN A 143 1.17 -28.66 23.16
C GLN A 143 1.38 -27.17 22.89
N GLU A 144 1.72 -26.41 23.92
CA GLU A 144 2.11 -25.00 23.75
C GLU A 144 3.42 -24.90 22.95
N ILE A 145 3.39 -24.04 21.94
CA ILE A 145 4.55 -23.65 21.15
C ILE A 145 4.60 -22.13 21.03
N THR A 146 5.78 -21.62 20.72
CA THR A 146 5.96 -20.25 20.25
C THR A 146 6.57 -20.26 18.86
N ILE A 147 6.05 -19.45 17.95
CA ILE A 147 6.67 -19.17 16.65
C ILE A 147 7.09 -17.70 16.64
N ILE A 148 8.37 -17.44 16.39
CA ILE A 148 8.90 -16.10 16.18
C ILE A 148 9.08 -15.88 14.68
N GLU A 149 8.37 -14.90 14.14
CA GLU A 149 8.48 -14.48 12.75
C GLU A 149 9.48 -13.32 12.63
N ARG A 150 10.55 -13.53 11.87
CA ARG A 150 11.57 -12.52 11.59
C ARG A 150 11.55 -12.22 10.09
N THR A 151 11.28 -10.97 9.75
CA THR A 151 11.20 -10.53 8.37
C THR A 151 11.30 -9.01 8.26
N GLU A 152 11.79 -8.54 7.12
CA GLU A 152 11.70 -7.15 6.70
C GLU A 152 10.47 -6.92 5.79
N PHE A 153 9.59 -7.90 5.64
CA PHE A 153 8.34 -7.76 4.90
C PHE A 153 7.54 -6.55 5.41
N PRO A 154 6.97 -5.69 4.54
CA PRO A 154 6.81 -5.87 3.09
C PRO A 154 7.98 -5.38 2.21
N PHE A 155 9.09 -4.94 2.81
CA PHE A 155 10.25 -4.41 2.09
C PHE A 155 11.27 -5.50 1.72
N GLY A 156 11.29 -6.58 2.49
CA GLY A 156 12.10 -7.78 2.26
C GLY A 156 11.30 -8.97 1.74
N GLU A 157 12.02 -9.91 1.13
CA GLU A 157 11.46 -11.10 0.47
C GLU A 157 11.55 -12.36 1.34
N THR A 158 12.33 -12.32 2.42
CA THR A 158 12.60 -13.47 3.28
C THR A 158 11.80 -13.38 4.58
N ILE A 159 11.14 -14.48 4.94
CA ILE A 159 10.43 -14.65 6.19
C ILE A 159 10.98 -15.90 6.89
N GLU A 160 11.46 -15.72 8.11
CA GLU A 160 11.96 -16.81 8.95
C GLU A 160 11.00 -17.07 10.10
N PHE A 161 10.61 -18.33 10.27
CA PHE A 161 9.80 -18.82 11.38
C PHE A 161 10.66 -19.68 12.28
N GLU A 162 11.02 -19.18 13.45
CA GLU A 162 11.74 -19.90 14.49
C GLU A 162 10.75 -20.59 15.44
N LEU A 163 10.83 -21.91 15.55
CA LEU A 163 9.97 -22.70 16.44
C LEU A 163 10.61 -22.86 17.82
N GLN A 164 9.82 -22.59 18.86
CA GLN A 164 10.17 -22.82 20.25
C GLN A 164 9.15 -23.76 20.90
N CYS A 165 9.61 -24.89 21.42
CA CYS A 165 8.74 -25.91 22.02
C CYS A 165 9.52 -26.75 23.05
N GLU A 166 8.85 -27.23 24.11
CA GLU A 166 9.53 -28.02 25.16
C GLU A 166 9.91 -29.44 24.70
N SER A 167 9.15 -30.00 23.77
CA SER A 167 9.38 -31.32 23.19
C SER A 167 8.92 -31.35 21.73
N LYS A 168 9.32 -32.39 20.98
CA LYS A 168 8.94 -32.53 19.58
C LYS A 168 7.43 -32.56 19.40
N VAL A 169 6.93 -31.85 18.40
CA VAL A 169 5.49 -31.70 18.15
C VAL A 169 5.19 -31.82 16.66
N LYS A 170 4.24 -32.70 16.32
CA LYS A 170 3.74 -32.87 14.97
C LYS A 170 2.44 -32.10 14.79
N PHE A 171 2.39 -31.19 13.81
CA PHE A 171 1.18 -30.46 13.42
C PHE A 171 1.29 -29.94 11.99
N ASP A 172 0.14 -29.58 11.38
CA ASP A 172 0.11 -28.94 10.07
C ASP A 172 0.32 -27.42 10.22
N LEU A 173 1.40 -26.93 9.63
CA LEU A 173 1.65 -25.50 9.49
C LEU A 173 1.36 -25.07 8.05
N LYS A 174 0.47 -24.10 7.90
CA LYS A 174 0.15 -23.50 6.60
C LYS A 174 0.86 -22.17 6.42
N LEU A 175 1.49 -21.99 5.27
CA LEU A 175 2.10 -20.71 4.87
C LEU A 175 1.38 -20.21 3.61
N ARG A 176 0.89 -18.98 3.62
CA ARG A 176 0.32 -18.37 2.42
C ARG A 176 1.41 -18.13 1.36
N ILE A 177 1.13 -18.50 0.12
CA ILE A 177 1.90 -18.01 -1.03
C ILE A 177 1.06 -16.91 -1.68
N PRO A 178 1.45 -15.62 -1.57
CA PRO A 178 0.71 -14.51 -2.17
C PRO A 178 0.52 -14.71 -3.68
N SER A 179 -0.56 -14.17 -4.26
CA SER A 179 -0.80 -14.32 -5.71
C SER A 179 0.28 -13.69 -6.60
N TRP A 180 0.97 -12.67 -6.10
CA TRP A 180 2.07 -12.00 -6.80
C TRP A 180 3.41 -12.74 -6.71
N ALA A 181 3.57 -13.69 -5.77
CA ALA A 181 4.86 -14.30 -5.45
C ALA A 181 5.16 -15.52 -6.35
N LYS A 182 5.71 -15.26 -7.55
CA LYS A 182 6.20 -16.32 -8.44
C LYS A 182 7.52 -16.90 -7.91
N ASP A 183 7.75 -18.19 -8.17
CA ASP A 183 9.00 -18.89 -7.83
C ASP A 183 9.36 -18.87 -6.34
N ALA A 184 8.35 -18.83 -5.46
CA ALA A 184 8.52 -18.93 -4.02
C ALA A 184 9.26 -20.23 -3.64
N SER A 185 10.09 -20.17 -2.60
CA SER A 185 10.85 -21.33 -2.11
C SER A 185 10.78 -21.47 -0.60
N LEU A 186 10.86 -22.70 -0.11
CA LEU A 186 10.84 -23.03 1.31
C LEU A 186 12.06 -23.88 1.68
N LYS A 187 12.75 -23.48 2.73
CA LYS A 187 13.79 -24.27 3.40
C LYS A 187 13.36 -24.61 4.82
N ILE A 188 13.75 -25.79 5.30
CA ILE A 188 13.66 -26.19 6.71
C ILE A 188 15.09 -26.49 7.18
N ASN A 189 15.55 -25.79 8.20
CA ASN A 189 16.90 -25.90 8.74
C ASN A 189 17.98 -25.80 7.65
N GLY A 190 17.81 -24.82 6.74
CA GLY A 190 18.71 -24.58 5.61
C GLY A 190 18.57 -25.52 4.41
N THR A 191 17.80 -26.61 4.53
CA THR A 191 17.60 -27.59 3.45
C THR A 191 16.38 -27.22 2.61
N VAL A 192 16.57 -27.07 1.30
CA VAL A 192 15.47 -26.81 0.36
C VAL A 192 14.50 -27.98 0.35
N THR A 193 13.21 -27.66 0.44
CA THR A 193 12.13 -28.65 0.40
C THR A 193 11.62 -28.87 -1.02
N ASN A 194 11.03 -30.03 -1.29
CA ASN A 194 10.42 -30.37 -2.59
C ASN A 194 8.92 -30.02 -2.65
N HIS A 195 8.46 -29.09 -1.81
CA HIS A 195 7.06 -28.66 -1.83
C HIS A 195 6.74 -27.88 -3.12
N THR A 196 5.56 -28.09 -3.68
CA THR A 196 5.04 -27.24 -4.77
C THR A 196 4.37 -26.02 -4.17
N LEU A 197 5.01 -24.86 -4.29
CA LEU A 197 4.47 -23.58 -3.84
C LEU A 197 3.69 -22.95 -4.99
N ILE A 198 2.38 -22.78 -4.81
CA ILE A 198 1.48 -22.28 -5.85
C ILE A 198 1.02 -20.88 -5.45
N PRO A 199 1.28 -19.83 -6.27
CA PRO A 199 0.79 -18.48 -6.00
C PRO A 199 -0.72 -18.44 -5.78
N GLY A 200 -1.16 -17.66 -4.80
CA GLY A 200 -2.57 -17.52 -4.44
C GLY A 200 -3.15 -18.76 -3.74
N ARG A 201 -2.31 -19.52 -3.01
CA ARG A 201 -2.74 -20.66 -2.20
C ARG A 201 -1.97 -20.74 -0.89
N PHE A 202 -2.52 -21.46 0.08
CA PHE A 202 -1.77 -21.89 1.26
C PHE A 202 -1.01 -23.18 0.96
N LEU A 203 0.29 -23.19 1.22
CA LEU A 203 1.10 -24.40 1.31
C LEU A 203 0.83 -25.05 2.69
N SER A 204 0.58 -26.37 2.71
CA SER A 204 0.47 -27.17 3.93
C SER A 204 1.74 -27.98 4.15
N ILE A 205 2.25 -27.96 5.38
CA ILE A 205 3.51 -28.58 5.78
C ILE A 205 3.18 -29.54 6.93
N ASP A 206 3.11 -30.84 6.63
CA ASP A 206 3.03 -31.89 7.66
C ASP A 206 4.44 -32.26 8.11
N HIS A 207 4.86 -31.75 9.28
CA HIS A 207 6.20 -31.95 9.81
C HIS A 207 6.20 -32.19 11.33
N GLU A 208 7.21 -32.90 11.82
CA GLU A 208 7.49 -33.01 13.26
C GLU A 208 8.56 -32.00 13.63
N TYR A 209 8.16 -30.93 14.30
CA TYR A 209 9.02 -29.81 14.66
C TYR A 209 9.74 -30.06 15.99
N SER A 210 10.99 -29.62 16.06
CA SER A 210 11.83 -29.59 17.25
C SER A 210 12.12 -28.14 17.66
N ASN A 211 12.54 -27.96 18.91
CA ASN A 211 12.95 -26.65 19.41
C ASN A 211 14.13 -26.11 18.60
N GLY A 212 14.03 -24.87 18.14
CA GLY A 212 15.04 -24.20 17.32
C GLY A 212 14.96 -24.52 15.82
N ASP A 213 13.95 -25.27 15.36
CA ASP A 213 13.73 -25.42 13.92
C ASP A 213 13.43 -24.07 13.28
N ILE A 214 14.02 -23.84 12.10
CA ILE A 214 13.83 -22.62 11.31
C ILE A 214 13.24 -22.98 9.96
N LEU A 215 12.07 -22.43 9.65
CA LEU A 215 11.52 -22.44 8.31
C LEU A 215 11.82 -21.09 7.65
N THR A 216 12.47 -21.12 6.49
CA THR A 216 12.75 -19.91 5.71
C THR A 216 11.91 -19.94 4.44
N LEU A 217 10.91 -19.06 4.37
CA LEU A 217 10.10 -18.80 3.19
C LEU A 217 10.70 -17.61 2.44
N VAL A 218 11.00 -17.79 1.16
CA VAL A 218 11.40 -16.69 0.26
C VAL A 218 10.28 -16.45 -0.73
N LEU A 219 9.82 -15.22 -0.81
CA LEU A 219 8.77 -14.72 -1.70
C LEU A 219 9.40 -13.70 -2.68
N PRO A 220 9.94 -14.14 -3.82
CA PRO A 220 10.51 -13.22 -4.80
C PRO A 220 9.48 -12.19 -5.25
N MET A 221 9.88 -10.92 -5.24
CA MET A 221 9.03 -9.80 -5.61
C MET A 221 9.50 -9.22 -6.95
N GLN A 222 8.74 -9.50 -8.01
CA GLN A 222 8.94 -8.90 -9.32
C GLN A 222 8.27 -7.53 -9.39
N THR A 223 8.83 -6.62 -10.19
CA THR A 223 8.15 -5.36 -10.52
C THR A 223 7.10 -5.64 -11.56
N THR A 224 5.89 -5.13 -11.36
CA THR A 224 4.77 -5.26 -12.28
C THR A 224 4.13 -3.90 -12.51
N ALA A 225 3.43 -3.73 -13.63
CA ALA A 225 2.60 -2.56 -13.90
C ALA A 225 1.12 -2.96 -13.94
N SER A 226 0.26 -2.20 -13.27
CA SER A 226 -1.19 -2.31 -13.40
C SER A 226 -1.74 -1.21 -14.31
N THR A 227 -2.69 -1.57 -15.16
CA THR A 227 -3.35 -0.65 -16.10
C THR A 227 -4.61 -0.04 -15.49
N TRP A 228 -4.80 1.25 -15.73
CA TRP A 228 -5.89 2.09 -15.25
C TRP A 228 -6.50 2.85 -16.43
N PRO A 229 -7.69 3.46 -16.27
CA PRO A 229 -8.31 4.26 -17.34
C PRO A 229 -7.36 5.31 -17.92
N HIS A 230 -7.58 5.69 -19.19
CA HIS A 230 -6.74 6.64 -19.93
C HIS A 230 -5.28 6.18 -20.08
N ASN A 231 -5.05 4.89 -20.32
CA ASN A 231 -3.71 4.28 -20.44
C ASN A 231 -2.79 4.61 -19.25
N GLY A 232 -3.38 4.78 -18.07
CA GLY A 232 -2.65 5.04 -16.84
C GLY A 232 -1.94 3.77 -16.35
N LEU A 233 -0.70 3.90 -15.91
CA LEU A 233 0.07 2.81 -15.31
C LEU A 233 0.48 3.15 -13.89
N ALA A 234 0.43 2.15 -13.02
CA ALA A 234 1.01 2.19 -11.69
C ALA A 234 1.95 1.00 -11.48
N PHE A 235 3.11 1.25 -10.85
CA PHE A 235 4.08 0.19 -10.55
C PHE A 235 3.81 -0.45 -9.20
N GLU A 236 3.98 -1.76 -9.15
CA GLU A 236 3.77 -2.58 -7.96
C GLU A 236 4.93 -3.55 -7.79
N ARG A 237 5.36 -3.77 -6.55
CA ARG A 237 6.38 -4.77 -6.21
C ARG A 237 6.01 -5.43 -4.89
N GLY A 238 5.77 -6.74 -4.94
CA GLY A 238 5.19 -7.45 -3.80
C GLY A 238 3.79 -6.91 -3.47
N PRO A 239 3.46 -6.64 -2.19
CA PRO A 239 2.18 -6.03 -1.83
C PRO A 239 2.15 -4.50 -1.96
N LEU A 240 3.28 -3.87 -2.33
CA LEU A 240 3.44 -2.42 -2.33
C LEU A 240 3.14 -1.82 -3.70
N VAL A 241 2.37 -0.74 -3.69
CA VAL A 241 2.13 0.17 -4.83
C VAL A 241 3.11 1.33 -4.70
N TYR A 242 3.72 1.75 -5.81
CA TYR A 242 4.73 2.80 -5.84
C TYR A 242 4.18 4.09 -6.46
N SER A 243 4.68 5.22 -5.97
CA SER A 243 4.29 6.55 -6.38
C SER A 243 5.51 7.45 -6.59
N LEU A 244 5.41 8.36 -7.55
CA LEU A 244 6.27 9.54 -7.59
C LEU A 244 5.97 10.40 -6.37
N ARG A 245 6.97 10.58 -5.50
CA ARG A 245 6.87 11.54 -4.40
C ARG A 245 7.00 12.95 -4.94
N ILE A 246 6.10 13.84 -4.50
CA ILE A 246 6.16 15.25 -4.83
C ILE A 246 6.59 16.01 -3.58
N ASP A 247 7.71 16.70 -3.66
CA ASP A 247 8.11 17.66 -2.62
C ASP A 247 7.02 18.72 -2.44
N ALA A 248 6.70 19.03 -1.18
CA ALA A 248 5.58 19.90 -0.85
C ALA A 248 6.02 21.20 -0.18
N GLU A 249 5.44 22.33 -0.61
CA GLU A 249 5.32 23.51 0.24
C GLU A 249 4.16 23.28 1.22
N LYS A 250 4.45 23.36 2.52
CA LYS A 250 3.46 23.14 3.60
C LYS A 250 3.04 24.46 4.20
N LYS A 251 1.74 24.75 4.19
CA LYS A 251 1.14 25.90 4.86
C LYS A 251 0.38 25.43 6.09
N LEU A 252 0.89 25.77 7.27
CA LEU A 252 0.29 25.41 8.55
C LEU A 252 -1.07 26.10 8.72
N LEU A 253 -2.07 25.31 9.09
CA LEU A 253 -3.41 25.79 9.39
C LEU A 253 -3.60 26.00 10.89
N ARG A 254 -4.19 27.15 11.24
CA ARG A 254 -4.58 27.51 12.62
C ARG A 254 -6.09 27.51 12.83
N THR A 255 -6.85 27.46 11.74
CA THR A 255 -8.30 27.44 11.71
C THR A 255 -8.78 26.42 10.70
N GLY A 256 -9.92 25.80 10.98
CA GLY A 256 -10.55 24.79 10.14
C GLY A 256 -11.39 25.37 9.01
N PRO A 257 -12.03 24.51 8.22
CA PRO A 257 -12.82 24.91 7.05
C PRO A 257 -13.95 25.90 7.36
N LYS A 258 -14.49 25.90 8.58
CA LYS A 258 -15.59 26.81 9.02
C LYS A 258 -15.08 27.96 9.88
N GLY A 259 -13.76 28.20 9.92
CA GLY A 259 -13.13 29.25 10.72
C GLY A 259 -12.98 28.93 12.20
N GLU A 260 -13.31 27.72 12.62
CA GLU A 260 -13.09 27.21 13.97
C GLU A 260 -11.60 27.12 14.27
N LYS A 261 -11.18 27.39 15.51
CA LYS A 261 -9.77 27.31 15.90
C LYS A 261 -9.33 25.85 15.99
N MET A 262 -8.15 25.53 15.47
CA MET A 262 -7.59 24.18 15.60
C MET A 262 -7.32 23.84 17.07
N PRO A 263 -7.94 22.78 17.63
CA PRO A 263 -7.87 22.51 19.06
C PRO A 263 -6.51 22.01 19.54
N LEU A 264 -5.70 21.42 18.65
CA LEU A 264 -4.47 20.71 19.01
C LEU A 264 -3.16 21.44 18.67
N GLY A 265 -3.24 22.65 18.11
CA GLY A 265 -2.12 23.58 17.99
C GLY A 265 -0.91 23.03 17.22
N ASP A 266 0.29 23.20 17.78
CA ASP A 266 1.57 22.76 17.18
C ASP A 266 1.87 21.27 17.43
N GLU A 267 1.25 20.66 18.43
CA GLU A 267 1.51 19.26 18.77
C GLU A 267 0.93 18.32 17.71
N PHE A 268 -0.25 18.65 17.18
CA PHE A 268 -0.89 17.98 16.06
C PHE A 268 -1.23 19.02 14.98
N PRO A 269 -0.32 19.27 14.03
CA PRO A 269 -0.52 20.28 13.00
C PRO A 269 -1.41 19.77 11.86
N ALA A 270 -2.10 20.70 11.21
CA ALA A 270 -2.79 20.48 9.93
C ALA A 270 -2.11 21.32 8.84
N TYR A 271 -2.00 20.78 7.63
CA TYR A 271 -1.31 21.47 6.54
C TYR A 271 -2.13 21.46 5.25
N GLU A 272 -2.17 22.62 4.58
CA GLU A 272 -2.33 22.63 3.12
C GLU A 272 -0.96 22.31 2.50
N MET A 273 -0.98 21.58 1.38
CA MET A 273 0.23 21.14 0.71
C MET A 273 0.13 21.42 -0.79
N TYR A 274 1.17 22.06 -1.33
CA TYR A 274 1.25 22.45 -2.74
C TYR A 274 2.54 21.90 -3.37
N PRO A 275 2.54 21.55 -4.66
CA PRO A 275 3.66 20.87 -5.27
C PRO A 275 4.84 21.84 -5.48
N LYS A 276 6.04 21.42 -5.04
CA LYS A 276 7.32 22.14 -5.18
C LYS A 276 8.28 21.45 -6.17
N SER A 277 7.94 20.23 -6.59
CA SER A 277 8.66 19.47 -7.61
C SER A 277 7.72 19.11 -8.75
N ASP A 278 8.31 18.72 -9.87
CA ASP A 278 7.57 18.28 -11.04
C ASP A 278 6.81 16.98 -10.75
N TRP A 279 5.62 16.86 -11.31
CA TRP A 279 4.71 15.71 -11.14
C TRP A 279 4.12 15.22 -12.47
N ASN A 280 4.30 16.01 -13.52
CA ASN A 280 3.69 15.88 -14.83
C ASN A 280 4.59 15.03 -15.75
N TYR A 281 4.61 13.72 -15.53
CA TYR A 281 5.41 12.78 -16.31
C TYR A 281 4.55 11.73 -17.01
N ALA A 282 5.10 11.12 -18.06
CA ALA A 282 4.61 9.91 -18.69
C ALA A 282 5.72 8.84 -18.60
N TRP A 283 5.35 7.59 -18.32
CA TRP A 283 6.32 6.51 -18.21
C TRP A 283 6.93 6.15 -19.56
N ASP A 284 8.25 6.20 -19.68
CA ASP A 284 8.97 5.85 -20.91
C ASP A 284 9.56 4.45 -20.78
N VAL A 285 8.69 3.47 -20.53
CA VAL A 285 9.06 2.07 -20.35
C VAL A 285 8.21 1.12 -21.17
N ASP A 286 8.81 0.00 -21.55
CA ASP A 286 8.11 -1.16 -22.10
C ASP A 286 7.66 -2.07 -20.95
N VAL A 287 6.34 -2.23 -20.78
CA VAL A 287 5.75 -3.02 -19.68
C VAL A 287 6.09 -4.52 -19.73
N ASP A 288 6.54 -5.02 -20.89
CA ASP A 288 7.02 -6.39 -21.05
C ASP A 288 8.51 -6.54 -20.68
N LYS A 289 9.22 -5.43 -20.42
CA LYS A 289 10.66 -5.39 -20.11
C LYS A 289 10.99 -4.70 -18.77
N LEU A 290 10.05 -4.69 -17.83
CA LEU A 290 10.25 -3.99 -16.54
C LEU A 290 11.47 -4.48 -15.75
N ASP A 291 11.82 -5.76 -15.82
CA ASP A 291 13.00 -6.30 -15.14
C ASP A 291 14.33 -5.76 -15.71
N GLU A 292 14.32 -5.25 -16.94
CA GLU A 292 15.49 -4.65 -17.61
C GLU A 292 15.52 -3.13 -17.43
N GLU A 293 14.36 -2.47 -17.41
CA GLU A 293 14.24 -1.01 -17.45
C GLU A 293 13.99 -0.35 -16.09
N VAL A 294 13.41 -1.09 -15.13
CA VAL A 294 13.14 -0.59 -13.77
C VAL A 294 14.18 -1.09 -12.79
N LYS A 295 14.95 -0.18 -12.22
CA LYS A 295 15.98 -0.52 -11.24
C LYS A 295 15.44 -0.44 -9.82
N VAL A 296 15.52 -1.54 -9.09
CA VAL A 296 15.14 -1.62 -7.67
C VAL A 296 16.32 -1.16 -6.79
N ILE A 297 16.08 -0.17 -5.94
CA ILE A 297 17.04 0.31 -4.95
C ILE A 297 16.60 -0.19 -3.57
N LYS A 298 17.51 -0.83 -2.83
CA LYS A 298 17.27 -1.31 -1.46
C LYS A 298 18.14 -0.52 -0.48
N ASN A 299 17.53 -0.06 0.61
CA ASN A 299 18.16 0.62 1.72
C ASN A 299 17.90 -0.15 3.03
N PRO A 300 18.73 -0.01 4.07
CA PRO A 300 18.46 -0.58 5.38
C PRO A 300 17.12 -0.09 5.96
N LEU A 301 16.46 -0.92 6.78
CA LEU A 301 15.30 -0.49 7.56
C LEU A 301 15.68 0.60 8.58
N THR A 302 14.74 1.51 8.81
CA THR A 302 14.77 2.51 9.88
C THR A 302 13.72 2.15 10.94
N ASP A 303 13.70 2.88 12.07
CA ASP A 303 12.68 2.70 13.11
C ASP A 303 11.25 2.90 12.60
N ASN A 304 11.08 3.78 11.61
CA ASN A 304 9.84 3.96 10.86
C ASN A 304 10.10 3.79 9.36
N PRO A 305 9.90 2.59 8.78
CA PRO A 305 10.22 2.32 7.38
C PRO A 305 9.31 3.05 6.38
N TRP A 306 8.26 3.71 6.87
CA TRP A 306 7.38 4.57 6.08
C TRP A 306 7.75 6.04 6.19
N ASP A 307 8.63 6.41 7.13
CA ASP A 307 9.13 7.76 7.24
C ASP A 307 10.30 7.96 6.29
N ASP A 308 10.03 8.89 5.38
CA ASP A 308 10.76 9.23 4.19
C ASP A 308 12.24 9.52 4.36
N GLU A 309 12.51 10.62 5.08
CA GLU A 309 13.72 11.47 5.08
C GLU A 309 14.54 11.53 3.75
N GLY A 310 13.97 11.09 2.61
CA GLY A 310 14.65 10.92 1.33
C GLY A 310 14.95 9.48 0.87
N GLN A 311 14.82 8.43 1.69
CA GLN A 311 15.30 7.07 1.38
C GLN A 311 14.46 5.94 2.02
N PRO A 312 13.31 5.55 1.43
CA PRO A 312 12.56 4.39 1.91
C PRO A 312 13.39 3.09 1.76
N PRO A 313 13.07 2.02 2.50
CA PRO A 313 13.79 0.74 2.44
C PRO A 313 13.84 0.12 1.04
N VAL A 314 12.82 0.40 0.21
CA VAL A 314 12.82 0.04 -1.21
C VAL A 314 12.27 1.20 -2.03
N SER A 315 12.95 1.53 -3.14
CA SER A 315 12.47 2.47 -4.16
C SER A 315 12.70 1.91 -5.57
N LEU A 316 12.02 2.48 -6.56
CA LEU A 316 12.16 2.11 -7.97
C LEU A 316 12.70 3.31 -8.75
N GLU A 317 13.73 3.10 -9.56
CA GLU A 317 14.18 4.07 -10.57
C GLU A 317 13.56 3.70 -11.91
N VAL A 318 12.71 4.58 -12.45
CA VAL A 318 11.91 4.35 -13.66
C VAL A 318 12.14 5.47 -14.68
N PRO A 319 12.47 5.15 -15.94
CA PRO A 319 12.48 6.13 -17.02
C PRO A 319 11.12 6.79 -17.26
N ALA A 320 11.11 8.11 -17.39
CA ALA A 320 9.91 8.88 -17.69
C ALA A 320 10.23 10.11 -18.55
N ARG A 321 9.24 10.62 -19.27
CA ARG A 321 9.31 11.89 -20.01
C ARG A 321 8.40 12.91 -19.37
N LYS A 322 8.88 14.14 -19.23
CA LYS A 322 8.04 15.25 -18.77
C LYS A 322 6.97 15.58 -19.82
N ILE A 323 5.73 15.83 -19.37
CA ILE A 323 4.62 16.27 -20.21
C ILE A 323 4.50 17.79 -20.10
N GLU A 324 5.02 18.50 -21.09
CA GLU A 324 5.18 19.96 -21.05
C GLU A 324 3.86 20.73 -21.00
N ASN A 325 2.80 20.19 -21.59
CA ASN A 325 1.48 20.81 -21.64
C ASN A 325 0.51 20.35 -20.54
N TRP A 326 0.92 19.45 -19.64
CA TRP A 326 0.09 19.05 -18.50
C TRP A 326 0.39 19.95 -17.29
N LYS A 327 -0.54 20.85 -16.99
CA LYS A 327 -0.36 21.93 -16.00
C LYS A 327 -1.40 21.84 -14.88
N LEU A 328 -1.06 22.46 -13.75
CA LEU A 328 -2.01 22.68 -12.67
C LEU A 328 -3.22 23.46 -13.18
N ILE A 329 -4.40 23.05 -12.76
CA ILE A 329 -5.62 23.83 -12.99
C ILE A 329 -5.61 24.99 -11.99
N LEU A 330 -5.77 26.21 -12.48
CA LEU A 330 -5.79 27.41 -11.65
C LEU A 330 -7.19 28.05 -11.68
N ASP A 331 -7.61 28.66 -10.58
CA ASP A 331 -8.80 29.49 -10.49
C ASP A 331 -8.58 30.86 -11.17
N LYS A 332 -9.63 31.71 -11.18
CA LYS A 332 -9.57 33.05 -11.77
C LYS A 332 -8.57 33.99 -11.09
N LYS A 333 -8.11 33.66 -9.89
CA LYS A 333 -7.10 34.41 -9.12
C LYS A 333 -5.69 33.82 -9.30
N GLY A 334 -5.54 32.78 -10.13
CA GLY A 334 -4.28 32.08 -10.35
C GLY A 334 -3.90 31.15 -9.20
N GLN A 335 -4.83 30.86 -8.28
CA GLN A 335 -4.61 29.88 -7.21
C GLN A 335 -4.88 28.48 -7.75
N PRO A 336 -4.15 27.45 -7.31
CA PRO A 336 -4.48 26.08 -7.68
C PRO A 336 -5.94 25.77 -7.38
N LYS A 337 -6.58 25.05 -8.30
CA LYS A 337 -7.98 24.68 -8.22
C LYS A 337 -8.08 23.21 -8.58
N MET A 338 -8.96 22.51 -7.88
CA MET A 338 -9.28 21.13 -8.23
C MET A 338 -9.91 21.03 -9.63
N ALA A 339 -9.62 19.90 -10.30
CA ALA A 339 -10.35 19.48 -11.48
C ALA A 339 -11.86 19.38 -11.17
N SER A 340 -12.73 19.62 -12.16
CA SER A 340 -14.17 19.82 -11.97
C SER A 340 -14.84 18.75 -11.10
N ASP A 341 -15.98 19.14 -10.52
CA ASP A 341 -16.91 18.35 -9.69
C ASP A 341 -17.21 16.94 -10.21
N ASP A 342 -17.13 16.71 -11.53
CA ASP A 342 -17.31 15.40 -12.15
C ASP A 342 -16.06 14.48 -12.12
N SER A 343 -14.84 15.01 -11.93
CA SER A 343 -13.60 14.22 -11.87
C SER A 343 -13.17 13.90 -10.42
N GLY A 344 -13.55 14.77 -9.47
CA GLY A 344 -13.38 14.57 -8.04
C GLY A 344 -12.01 14.07 -7.60
N GLY A 345 -10.93 14.46 -8.27
CA GLY A 345 -9.57 13.94 -8.02
C GLY A 345 -8.60 15.03 -7.62
N PHE A 346 -7.69 14.74 -6.67
CA PHE A 346 -6.65 15.64 -6.16
C PHE A 346 -5.57 16.04 -7.20
N ALA A 347 -5.79 15.70 -8.47
CA ALA A 347 -4.95 16.01 -9.61
C ALA A 347 -5.83 16.21 -10.86
N PRO A 348 -5.35 16.94 -11.89
CA PRO A 348 -5.99 16.97 -13.20
C PRO A 348 -6.15 15.56 -13.78
N GLU A 349 -7.13 15.38 -14.67
CA GLU A 349 -7.29 14.14 -15.42
C GLU A 349 -5.99 13.79 -16.18
N LEU A 350 -5.76 12.50 -16.37
CA LEU A 350 -4.64 12.03 -17.18
C LEU A 350 -4.83 12.53 -18.62
N PRO A 351 -3.80 13.09 -19.25
CA PRO A 351 -3.90 13.52 -20.63
C PRO A 351 -4.08 12.31 -21.55
N ASP A 352 -4.91 12.47 -22.59
CA ASP A 352 -4.99 11.47 -23.66
C ASP A 352 -3.63 11.37 -24.38
N GLU A 353 -3.32 10.18 -24.87
CA GLU A 353 -2.03 9.85 -25.49
C GLU A 353 -1.64 10.82 -26.61
N ASP A 354 -2.57 11.10 -27.54
CA ASP A 354 -2.38 11.99 -28.69
C ASP A 354 -2.26 13.48 -28.29
N ALA A 355 -2.64 13.82 -27.05
CA ALA A 355 -2.61 15.19 -26.55
C ALA A 355 -1.32 15.52 -25.79
N MET A 356 -0.47 14.54 -25.49
CA MET A 356 0.75 14.75 -24.69
C MET A 356 1.86 15.42 -25.49
N LEU A 357 2.35 16.57 -25.01
CA LEU A 357 3.60 17.17 -25.50
C LEU A 357 4.76 16.68 -24.63
N LEU A 358 5.42 15.60 -25.05
CA LEU A 358 6.51 14.98 -24.31
C LEU A 358 7.85 15.69 -24.54
N ALA A 359 8.67 15.76 -23.49
CA ALA A 359 10.06 16.18 -23.61
C ALA A 359 10.88 15.19 -24.46
N ASP A 360 11.86 15.73 -25.20
CA ASP A 360 12.70 14.96 -26.14
C ASP A 360 13.54 13.89 -25.45
N LYS A 361 13.95 14.12 -24.21
CA LYS A 361 14.84 13.23 -23.44
C LYS A 361 14.10 12.65 -22.24
N PRO A 362 14.21 11.34 -21.98
CA PRO A 362 13.75 10.76 -20.74
C PRO A 362 14.66 11.17 -19.57
N GLU A 363 14.08 11.10 -18.39
CA GLU A 363 14.71 11.31 -17.09
C GLU A 363 14.44 10.08 -16.21
N ILE A 364 15.34 9.79 -15.27
CA ILE A 364 15.11 8.72 -14.30
C ILE A 364 14.37 9.31 -13.10
N ILE A 365 13.19 8.77 -12.82
CA ILE A 365 12.34 9.17 -11.71
C ILE A 365 12.39 8.11 -10.62
N THR A 366 12.58 8.55 -9.37
CA THR A 366 12.53 7.67 -8.20
C THR A 366 11.11 7.59 -7.65
N LEU A 367 10.58 6.37 -7.58
CA LEU A 367 9.30 6.05 -6.95
C LEU A 367 9.53 5.47 -5.56
N VAL A 368 8.66 5.87 -4.65
CA VAL A 368 8.63 5.40 -3.26
C VAL A 368 7.33 4.63 -3.02
N PRO A 369 7.24 3.75 -2.01
CA PRO A 369 5.98 3.12 -1.65
C PRO A 369 4.90 4.20 -1.41
N LEU A 370 3.68 3.99 -1.88
CA LEU A 370 2.57 4.96 -1.78
C LEU A 370 2.36 5.43 -0.34
N GLY A 371 2.49 4.49 0.60
CA GLY A 371 2.40 4.73 2.04
C GLY A 371 3.52 5.62 2.60
N ALA A 372 4.60 5.89 1.87
CA ALA A 372 5.72 6.74 2.32
C ALA A 372 5.55 8.23 1.98
N THR A 373 4.55 8.59 1.17
CA THR A 373 4.39 9.97 0.69
C THR A 373 3.06 10.62 1.12
N CYS A 374 3.03 11.96 1.09
CA CYS A 374 1.83 12.79 1.25
C CYS A 374 1.35 13.34 -0.11
N LEU A 375 2.18 14.06 -0.88
CA LEU A 375 1.84 14.44 -2.25
C LEU A 375 2.42 13.42 -3.24
N ARG A 376 1.60 12.93 -4.17
CA ARG A 376 1.95 11.78 -5.00
C ARG A 376 1.31 11.79 -6.38
N MET A 377 2.01 11.18 -7.34
CA MET A 377 1.42 10.61 -8.54
C MET A 377 1.69 9.10 -8.55
N THR A 378 0.64 8.30 -8.53
CA THR A 378 0.74 6.83 -8.59
C THR A 378 0.41 6.32 -9.97
N ILE A 379 -0.62 6.89 -10.60
CA ILE A 379 -1.08 6.54 -11.93
C ILE A 379 -0.61 7.65 -12.87
N LEU A 380 0.28 7.33 -13.80
CA LEU A 380 0.75 8.26 -14.83
C LEU A 380 0.54 7.62 -16.22
N PRO A 381 0.31 8.42 -17.27
CA PRO A 381 0.12 7.88 -18.61
C PRO A 381 1.41 7.22 -19.12
N SER A 382 1.28 6.33 -20.09
CA SER A 382 2.42 5.82 -20.84
C SER A 382 2.88 6.80 -21.92
N ALA A 383 4.19 6.98 -22.07
CA ALA A 383 4.80 7.68 -23.20
C ALA A 383 4.89 6.77 -24.44
N GLN A 384 4.88 5.45 -24.23
CA GLN A 384 4.84 4.44 -25.29
C GLN A 384 3.37 4.14 -25.55
N GLY A 385 2.89 4.53 -26.72
CA GLY A 385 1.48 4.40 -27.07
C GLY A 385 0.94 2.96 -27.12
N GLY A 386 -0.39 2.82 -27.06
CA GLY A 386 -1.07 1.57 -27.45
C GLY A 386 -0.96 0.38 -26.48
N ILE A 387 -1.01 0.63 -25.18
CA ILE A 387 -1.16 -0.44 -24.18
C ILE A 387 -2.63 -0.91 -24.18
N GLU A 388 -2.94 -1.98 -24.92
CA GLU A 388 -4.28 -2.61 -24.98
C GLU A 388 -4.64 -3.42 -23.72
#